data_AF-A0A813J3X6-F1
#
_entry.id   AF-A0A813J3X6-F1
#
_cell.length_a   1.000
_cell.length_b   1.000
_cell.length_c   1.000
_cell.angle_alpha   90.00
_cell.angle_beta   90.00
_cell.angle_gamma   90.00
#
_symmetry.space_group_name_H-M   'P 1'
#
loop_
_entity.id
_entity.type
_entity.pdbx_description
1 polymer ?
#
loop_
_entity_poly.entity_id
_entity_poly.type
_entity_poly.pdbx_seq_one_letter_code
_entity_poly.pdbx_strand_id
1 'polypeptide(L)'
;ATHSGGRAPDRLDWRSQLLPPPVFDVMKDKQTQRWGASLRSLLYGFPGGLAPVRLPLYSIIYVFDPAEVEDLTFAAQLIAQMPLPAKLHLLLLPPASAAEAQWDEEALGSAPAWLQSKDDARRGSEGEALASIAMAAAFDDLLHKKPKRAQRFLTAMAEAALSFTGRLPSSQ
;
A
#
# COMPACT_ATOMS: atom_id res chain seq x y z
N ALA A 1 0.32 -2.08 40.63
CA ALA A 1 1.06 -2.43 39.40
C ALA A 1 0.42 -3.67 38.79
N THR A 2 -0.50 -3.47 37.85
CA THR A 2 -1.22 -4.55 37.16
C THR A 2 -0.44 -4.91 35.91
N HIS A 3 0.19 -6.08 35.90
CA HIS A 3 0.77 -6.67 34.71
C HIS A 3 -0.36 -7.09 33.76
N SER A 4 -0.60 -6.31 32.71
CA SER A 4 -1.36 -6.77 31.55
C SER A 4 -0.56 -7.89 30.89
N GLY A 5 -1.01 -9.13 31.08
CA GLY A 5 -0.52 -10.27 30.32
C GLY A 5 -0.78 -10.02 28.84
N GLY A 6 0.26 -9.61 28.11
CA GLY A 6 0.20 -9.32 26.68
C GLY A 6 -0.15 -10.59 25.91
N ARG A 7 -1.43 -10.79 25.60
CA ARG A 7 -1.87 -11.75 24.60
C ARG A 7 -1.15 -11.38 23.31
N ALA A 8 -0.38 -12.32 22.75
CA ALA A 8 0.23 -12.11 21.44
C ALA A 8 -0.88 -11.71 20.46
N PRO A 9 -0.64 -10.72 19.59
CA PRO A 9 -1.66 -10.28 18.65
C PRO A 9 -2.15 -11.47 17.84
N ASP A 10 -3.47 -11.62 17.75
CA ASP A 10 -4.09 -12.71 17.00
C ASP A 10 -3.58 -12.65 15.55
N ARG A 11 -3.15 -13.80 15.02
CA ARG A 11 -2.60 -13.88 13.66
C ARG A 11 -3.76 -13.84 12.67
N LEU A 12 -3.81 -12.80 11.85
CA LEU A 12 -4.75 -12.72 10.72
C LEU A 12 -4.28 -13.66 9.60
N ASP A 13 -5.17 -14.52 9.11
CA ASP A 13 -4.90 -15.26 7.88
C ASP A 13 -5.13 -14.34 6.69
N TRP A 14 -4.05 -13.97 6.03
CA TRP A 14 -4.06 -13.05 4.90
C TRP A 14 -4.18 -13.77 3.55
N ARG A 15 -4.11 -15.10 3.54
CA ARG A 15 -4.09 -15.88 2.31
C ARG A 15 -5.47 -15.83 1.66
N SER A 16 -5.55 -15.12 0.53
CA SER A 16 -6.76 -15.03 -0.26
C SER A 16 -6.46 -15.41 -1.71
N GLN A 17 -7.41 -16.06 -2.37
CA GLN A 17 -7.36 -16.30 -3.82
C GLN A 17 -7.50 -15.00 -4.63
N LEU A 18 -8.06 -13.97 -4.00
CA LEU A 18 -8.24 -12.63 -4.59
C LEU A 18 -7.01 -11.74 -4.41
N LEU A 19 -5.96 -12.24 -3.74
CA LEU A 19 -4.74 -11.47 -3.55
C LEU A 19 -4.03 -11.31 -4.91
N PRO A 20 -3.76 -10.08 -5.36
CA PRO A 20 -3.11 -9.88 -6.64
C PRO A 20 -1.68 -10.45 -6.63
N PRO A 21 -1.09 -10.70 -7.81
CA PRO A 21 0.29 -11.18 -7.91
C PRO A 21 1.26 -10.30 -7.10
N PRO A 22 2.29 -10.88 -6.46
CA PRO A 22 3.24 -10.08 -5.69
C PRO A 22 4.02 -9.13 -6.62
N VAL A 23 4.18 -7.89 -6.17
CA VAL A 23 5.02 -6.88 -6.82
C VAL A 23 6.49 -7.29 -6.74
N PHE A 24 6.89 -7.95 -5.66
CA PHE A 24 8.21 -8.53 -5.49
C PHE A 24 8.13 -9.93 -4.88
N ASP A 25 8.90 -10.87 -5.43
CA ASP A 25 9.04 -12.22 -4.91
C ASP A 25 10.53 -12.58 -4.90
N VAL A 26 11.10 -12.72 -3.70
CA VAL A 26 12.50 -13.10 -3.49
C VAL A 26 12.89 -14.37 -4.26
N MET A 27 11.94 -15.30 -4.46
CA MET A 27 12.22 -16.55 -5.18
C MET A 27 12.39 -16.32 -6.69
N LYS A 28 11.71 -15.33 -7.25
CA LYS A 28 11.65 -15.06 -8.70
C LYS A 28 12.56 -13.93 -9.14
N ASP A 29 13.01 -13.08 -8.21
CA ASP A 29 13.85 -11.96 -8.55
C ASP A 29 15.25 -12.39 -9.03
N LYS A 30 15.81 -11.61 -9.97
CA LYS A 30 17.12 -11.91 -10.56
C LYS A 30 18.28 -11.52 -9.64
N GLN A 31 18.12 -10.46 -8.83
CA GLN A 31 19.18 -9.96 -7.95
C GLN A 31 19.41 -10.89 -6.75
N THR A 32 18.39 -11.64 -6.35
CA THR A 32 18.41 -12.61 -5.25
C THR A 32 18.93 -13.98 -5.66
N GLN A 33 19.25 -14.23 -6.93
CA GLN A 33 19.72 -15.55 -7.38
C GLN A 33 21.01 -16.01 -6.70
N ARG A 34 21.86 -15.07 -6.30
CA ARG A 34 23.11 -15.31 -5.58
C ARG A 34 22.93 -15.59 -4.08
N TRP A 35 21.72 -15.44 -3.55
CA TRP A 35 21.43 -15.64 -2.13
C TRP A 35 21.32 -17.13 -1.80
N GLY A 36 21.59 -17.49 -0.54
CA GLY A 36 21.46 -18.86 -0.07
C GLY A 36 19.99 -19.30 -0.05
N ALA A 37 19.69 -20.51 -0.52
CA ALA A 37 18.32 -21.05 -0.56
C ALA A 37 17.95 -21.90 0.67
N SER A 38 18.73 -21.81 1.75
CA SER A 38 18.58 -22.66 2.94
C SER A 38 18.36 -21.84 4.20
N LEU A 39 17.53 -22.34 5.12
CA LEU A 39 17.37 -21.76 6.45
C LEU A 39 18.69 -21.76 7.25
N ARG A 40 19.64 -22.63 6.91
CA ARG A 40 20.98 -22.62 7.53
C ARG A 40 21.68 -21.28 7.34
N SER A 41 21.40 -20.56 6.26
CA SER A 41 21.94 -19.22 6.00
C SER A 41 21.49 -18.18 7.03
N LEU A 42 20.42 -18.44 7.80
CA LEU A 42 19.99 -17.59 8.91
C LEU A 42 20.86 -17.75 10.16
N LEU A 43 21.49 -18.91 10.33
CA LEU A 43 22.32 -19.21 11.49
C LEU A 43 23.65 -18.45 11.43
N TYR A 44 24.11 -18.13 10.23
CA TYR A 44 25.26 -17.28 9.99
C TYR A 44 24.78 -15.83 9.95
N GLY A 45 24.48 -15.29 11.13
CA GLY A 45 23.93 -13.95 11.28
C GLY A 45 24.75 -12.90 10.54
N PHE A 46 24.06 -12.04 9.79
CA PHE A 46 24.67 -10.88 9.16
C PHE A 46 24.58 -9.70 10.15
N PRO A 47 25.71 -9.09 10.56
CA PRO A 47 25.67 -7.94 11.45
C PRO A 47 24.94 -6.78 10.77
N GLY A 48 23.86 -6.29 11.40
CA GLY A 48 23.16 -5.07 11.01
C GLY A 48 22.04 -5.19 9.97
N GLY A 49 21.56 -6.39 9.61
CA GLY A 49 20.45 -6.50 8.64
C GLY A 49 19.78 -7.87 8.55
N LEU A 50 18.76 -7.96 7.68
CA LEU A 50 18.14 -9.23 7.32
C LEU A 50 19.12 -10.08 6.51
N ALA A 51 19.26 -11.35 6.88
CA ALA A 51 20.15 -12.26 6.16
C ALA A 51 19.70 -12.43 4.69
N PRO A 52 20.61 -12.35 3.71
CA PRO A 52 20.32 -12.51 2.29
C PRO A 52 20.01 -13.98 1.99
N VAL A 53 18.75 -14.36 2.21
CA VAL A 53 18.24 -15.71 2.01
C VAL A 53 17.15 -15.68 0.96
N ARG A 54 17.29 -16.53 -0.07
CA ARG A 54 16.31 -16.72 -1.13
C ARG A 54 15.19 -17.65 -0.66
N LEU A 55 14.50 -17.21 0.39
CA LEU A 55 13.31 -17.84 0.94
C LEU A 55 12.32 -16.73 1.33
N PRO A 56 11.01 -16.91 1.07
CA PRO A 56 10.00 -15.90 1.42
C PRO A 56 9.66 -16.00 2.91
N LEU A 57 10.60 -15.57 3.77
CA LEU A 57 10.46 -15.64 5.22
C LEU A 57 9.33 -14.74 5.72
N TYR A 58 9.12 -13.63 5.03
CA TYR A 58 8.07 -12.67 5.31
C TYR A 58 7.10 -12.56 4.13
N SER A 59 5.84 -12.33 4.44
CA SER A 59 4.82 -11.91 3.47
C SER A 59 4.30 -10.56 3.93
N ILE A 60 4.61 -9.53 3.15
CA ILE A 60 4.24 -8.14 3.42
C ILE A 60 3.08 -7.81 2.50
N ILE A 61 1.99 -7.35 3.09
CA ILE A 61 0.79 -6.93 2.37
C ILE A 61 0.56 -5.50 2.81
N TYR A 62 0.76 -4.58 1.88
CA TYR A 62 0.53 -3.17 2.11
C TYR A 62 -0.68 -2.74 1.30
N VAL A 63 -1.69 -2.26 2.02
CA VAL A 63 -2.98 -1.84 1.48
C VAL A 63 -3.08 -0.35 1.73
N PHE A 64 -3.26 0.46 0.70
CA PHE A 64 -3.20 1.91 0.82
C PHE A 64 -4.06 2.63 -0.24
N ASP A 65 -4.43 3.88 0.04
CA ASP A 65 -5.10 4.74 -0.94
C ASP A 65 -4.04 5.49 -1.78
N PRO A 66 -4.04 5.36 -3.11
CA PRO A 66 -3.09 6.10 -3.94
C PRO A 66 -3.31 7.63 -3.96
N ALA A 67 -4.42 8.14 -3.43
CA ALA A 67 -4.63 9.58 -3.21
C ALA A 67 -3.70 10.13 -2.12
N GLU A 68 -3.40 9.30 -1.13
CA GLU A 68 -2.64 9.71 0.05
C GLU A 68 -1.14 9.70 -0.28
N VAL A 69 -0.55 10.90 -0.32
CA VAL A 69 0.85 11.08 -0.76
C VAL A 69 1.83 10.39 0.19
N GLU A 70 1.54 10.36 1.49
CA GLU A 70 2.38 9.69 2.49
C GLU A 70 2.42 8.18 2.24
N ASP A 71 1.25 7.57 2.00
CA ASP A 71 1.09 6.15 1.71
C ASP A 71 1.79 5.75 0.41
N LEU A 72 1.59 6.55 -0.64
CA LEU A 72 2.23 6.36 -1.93
C LEU A 72 3.76 6.46 -1.84
N THR A 73 4.25 7.42 -1.05
CA THR A 73 5.68 7.61 -0.79
C THR A 73 6.25 6.43 0.00
N PHE A 74 5.53 5.95 1.02
CA PHE A 74 5.93 4.78 1.79
C PHE A 74 5.97 3.51 0.92
N ALA A 75 4.97 3.29 0.06
CA ALA A 75 4.97 2.18 -0.91
C ALA A 75 6.20 2.22 -1.82
N ALA A 76 6.55 3.40 -2.35
CA ALA A 76 7.74 3.60 -3.17
C ALA A 76 9.04 3.35 -2.38
N GLN A 77 9.13 3.81 -1.14
CA GLN A 77 10.28 3.52 -0.26
C GLN A 77 10.41 2.03 0.04
N LEU A 78 9.31 1.33 0.27
CA LEU A 78 9.30 -0.11 0.51
C LEU A 78 9.82 -0.89 -0.70
N ILE A 79 9.45 -0.46 -1.92
CA ILE A 79 10.01 -1.00 -3.17
C ILE A 79 11.51 -0.71 -3.26
N ALA A 80 11.96 0.50 -2.90
CA ALA A 80 13.37 0.89 -2.96
C ALA A 80 14.28 0.13 -1.99
N GLN A 81 13.73 -0.40 -0.90
CA GLN A 81 14.45 -1.25 0.06
C GLN A 81 14.70 -2.68 -0.45
N MET A 82 14.13 -3.07 -1.60
CA MET A 82 14.37 -4.38 -2.19
C MET A 82 15.80 -4.49 -2.74
N PRO A 83 16.44 -5.69 -2.66
CA PRO A 83 15.84 -6.98 -2.33
C PRO A 83 15.78 -7.31 -0.83
N LEU A 84 14.66 -7.90 -0.38
CA LEU A 84 14.45 -8.45 0.97
C LEU A 84 14.09 -9.95 0.92
N PRO A 85 14.28 -10.74 2.00
CA PRO A 85 13.84 -12.13 2.08
C PRO A 85 12.31 -12.25 2.28
N ALA A 86 11.55 -11.66 1.36
CA ALA A 86 10.10 -11.48 1.50
C ALA A 86 9.35 -11.64 0.16
N LYS A 87 8.03 -11.79 0.28
CA LYS A 87 7.06 -11.50 -0.77
C LYS A 87 6.32 -10.22 -0.44
N LEU A 88 6.21 -9.31 -1.40
CA LEU A 88 5.53 -8.03 -1.24
C LEU A 88 4.31 -7.97 -2.15
N HIS A 89 3.14 -7.76 -1.56
CA HIS A 89 1.90 -7.44 -2.23
C HIS A 89 1.54 -5.99 -1.93
N LEU A 90 1.24 -5.23 -2.97
CA LEU A 90 0.73 -3.87 -2.86
C LEU A 90 -0.70 -3.88 -3.41
N LEU A 91 -1.64 -3.42 -2.59
CA LEU A 91 -3.04 -3.29 -2.97
C LEU A 91 -3.43 -1.82 -2.87
N LEU A 92 -3.85 -1.27 -3.99
CA LEU A 92 -4.40 0.08 -4.02
C LEU A 92 -5.89 -0.05 -3.72
N LEU A 93 -6.32 0.52 -2.61
CA LEU A 93 -7.74 0.70 -2.34
C LEU A 93 -8.21 1.84 -3.24
N PRO A 94 -9.23 1.64 -4.07
CA PRO A 94 -9.98 2.80 -4.52
C PRO A 94 -10.51 3.50 -3.26
N PRO A 95 -10.49 4.85 -3.20
CA PRO A 95 -11.08 5.58 -2.09
C PRO A 95 -12.48 5.03 -1.93
N ALA A 96 -12.83 4.66 -0.69
CA ALA A 96 -14.16 4.15 -0.39
C ALA A 96 -15.13 5.12 -1.05
N SER A 97 -15.84 4.65 -2.09
CA SER A 97 -16.77 5.51 -2.79
C SER A 97 -17.65 6.10 -1.70
N ALA A 98 -17.75 7.42 -1.64
CA ALA A 98 -18.79 8.08 -0.86
C ALA A 98 -20.20 7.75 -1.41
N ALA A 99 -20.39 6.59 -2.06
CA ALA A 99 -21.56 6.18 -2.79
C ALA A 99 -22.51 5.29 -2.00
N GLU A 100 -22.23 4.89 -0.75
CA GLU A 100 -23.15 4.00 -0.01
C GLU A 100 -23.42 4.39 1.45
N ALA A 101 -23.34 5.69 1.76
CA ALA A 101 -24.05 6.21 2.92
C ALA A 101 -24.61 7.60 2.58
N GLN A 102 -25.50 7.66 1.58
CA GLN A 102 -26.41 8.79 1.49
C GLN A 102 -27.19 8.80 2.80
N TRP A 103 -27.16 9.94 3.49
CA TRP A 103 -27.96 10.14 4.67
C TRP A 103 -29.42 9.96 4.28
N ASP A 104 -30.05 8.93 4.80
CA ASP A 104 -31.45 8.66 4.54
C ASP A 104 -32.29 9.67 5.32
N GLU A 105 -32.67 10.76 4.64
CA GLU A 105 -33.48 11.82 5.26
C GLU A 105 -34.88 11.33 5.65
N GLU A 106 -35.41 10.29 4.99
CA GLU A 106 -36.70 9.70 5.34
C GLU A 106 -36.61 8.88 6.64
N ALA A 107 -35.51 8.14 6.85
CA ALA A 107 -35.33 7.32 8.04
C ALA A 107 -34.70 8.06 9.23
N LEU A 108 -33.84 9.03 8.99
CA LEU A 108 -32.96 9.64 10.01
C LEU A 108 -33.19 11.14 10.21
N GLY A 109 -34.09 11.75 9.43
CA GLY A 109 -34.36 13.19 9.45
C GLY A 109 -33.26 14.00 8.78
N SER A 110 -33.21 15.32 9.02
CA SER A 110 -32.20 16.20 8.39
C SER A 110 -30.78 15.89 8.86
N ALA A 111 -29.85 15.81 7.91
CA ALA A 111 -28.44 15.56 8.20
C ALA A 111 -27.84 16.61 9.16
N PRO A 112 -27.06 16.19 10.17
CA PRO A 112 -26.44 17.14 11.09
C PRO A 112 -25.38 18.01 10.39
N ALA A 113 -25.21 19.25 10.86
CA ALA A 113 -24.42 20.29 10.15
C ALA A 113 -22.94 19.92 9.89
N TRP A 114 -22.36 19.04 10.71
CA TRP A 114 -20.99 18.54 10.51
C TRP A 114 -20.86 17.52 9.37
N LEU A 115 -21.97 16.94 8.92
CA LEU A 115 -22.03 16.06 7.77
C LEU A 115 -22.18 16.90 6.48
N GLN A 116 -22.98 17.96 6.53
CA GLN A 116 -23.17 18.91 5.43
C GLN A 116 -21.87 19.65 5.07
N SER A 117 -21.05 20.01 6.07
CA SER A 117 -19.72 20.61 5.83
C SER A 117 -18.72 19.67 5.15
N LYS A 118 -18.92 18.35 5.25
CA LYS A 118 -18.13 17.37 4.50
C LYS A 118 -18.59 17.26 3.04
N ASP A 119 -19.87 17.47 2.75
CA ASP A 119 -20.39 17.43 1.38
C ASP A 119 -19.94 18.64 0.54
N ASP A 120 -19.79 19.81 1.15
CA ASP A 120 -19.18 20.98 0.49
C ASP A 120 -17.68 20.80 0.20
N ALA A 121 -16.96 20.06 1.05
CA ALA A 121 -15.57 19.66 0.77
C ALA A 121 -15.48 18.53 -0.29
N ARG A 122 -16.49 17.67 -0.39
CA ARG A 122 -16.58 16.55 -1.35
C ARG A 122 -16.85 16.97 -2.79
N ARG A 123 -17.43 18.14 -3.05
CA ARG A 123 -17.55 18.66 -4.44
C ARG A 123 -16.20 18.90 -5.12
N GLY A 124 -15.10 19.01 -4.36
CA GLY A 124 -13.74 18.99 -4.90
C GLY A 124 -13.13 17.58 -5.07
N SER A 125 -13.73 16.54 -4.47
CA SER A 125 -13.13 15.20 -4.30
C SER A 125 -13.58 14.16 -5.33
N GLU A 126 -14.53 14.45 -6.22
CA GLU A 126 -14.92 13.53 -7.31
C GLU A 126 -13.74 13.27 -8.28
N GLY A 127 -12.96 14.32 -8.58
CA GLY A 127 -11.78 14.20 -9.43
C GLY A 127 -10.67 13.36 -8.80
N GLU A 128 -10.45 13.50 -7.48
CA GLU A 128 -9.47 12.72 -6.72
C GLU A 128 -9.89 11.25 -6.63
N ALA A 129 -11.19 10.98 -6.39
CA ALA A 129 -11.70 9.62 -6.37
C ALA A 129 -11.56 8.91 -7.73
N LEU A 130 -11.88 9.60 -8.82
CA LEU A 130 -11.70 9.07 -10.18
C LEU A 130 -10.21 8.85 -10.52
N ALA A 131 -9.34 9.76 -10.09
CA ALA A 131 -7.90 9.61 -10.26
C ALA A 131 -7.36 8.38 -9.53
N SER A 132 -7.74 8.17 -8.26
CA SER A 132 -7.33 6.99 -7.50
C SER A 132 -7.87 5.69 -8.07
N ILE A 133 -9.12 5.66 -8.54
CA ILE A 133 -9.69 4.50 -9.23
C ILE A 133 -8.90 4.19 -10.51
N ALA A 134 -8.61 5.22 -11.32
CA ALA A 134 -7.83 5.07 -12.54
C ALA A 134 -6.40 4.59 -12.26
N MET A 135 -5.75 5.12 -11.21
CA MET A 135 -4.43 4.69 -10.76
C MET A 135 -4.44 3.23 -10.29
N ALA A 136 -5.41 2.84 -9.48
CA ALA A 136 -5.57 1.46 -9.01
C ALA A 136 -5.76 0.48 -10.19
N ALA A 137 -6.65 0.81 -11.13
CA ALA A 137 -6.90 -0.02 -12.30
C ALA A 137 -5.67 -0.12 -13.23
N ALA A 138 -4.97 0.99 -13.48
CA ALA A 138 -3.76 1.00 -14.29
C ALA A 138 -2.62 0.21 -13.64
N PHE A 139 -2.47 0.34 -12.32
CA PHE A 139 -1.49 -0.43 -11.56
C PHE A 139 -1.79 -1.93 -11.63
N ASP A 140 -3.03 -2.33 -11.44
CA ASP A 140 -3.43 -3.74 -11.47
C ASP A 140 -3.19 -4.39 -12.85
N ASP A 141 -3.53 -3.68 -13.93
CA ASP A 141 -3.23 -4.15 -15.30
C ASP A 141 -1.72 -4.31 -15.54
N LEU A 142 -0.92 -3.34 -15.07
CA LEU A 142 0.53 -3.40 -15.16
C LEU A 142 1.11 -4.53 -14.31
N LEU A 143 0.54 -4.79 -13.14
CA LEU A 143 1.01 -5.81 -12.21
C LEU A 143 0.85 -7.21 -12.82
N HIS A 144 -0.29 -7.49 -13.44
CA HIS A 144 -0.55 -8.77 -14.11
C HIS A 144 0.33 -9.01 -15.33
N LYS A 145 0.60 -7.96 -16.13
CA LYS A 145 1.37 -8.10 -17.38
C LYS A 145 2.88 -7.98 -17.17
N LYS A 146 3.31 -6.99 -16.38
CA LYS A 146 4.72 -6.55 -16.27
C LYS A 146 5.01 -5.97 -14.87
N PRO A 147 5.24 -6.82 -13.84
CA PRO A 147 5.44 -6.37 -12.45
C PRO A 147 6.52 -5.29 -12.26
N LYS A 148 7.63 -5.36 -13.03
CA LYS A 148 8.67 -4.31 -12.99
C LYS A 148 8.21 -2.96 -13.51
N ARG A 149 7.25 -2.93 -14.45
CA ARG A 149 6.63 -1.68 -14.89
C ARG A 149 5.68 -1.14 -13.83
N ALA A 150 4.94 -2.02 -13.15
CA ALA A 150 4.08 -1.64 -12.01
C ALA A 150 4.89 -0.98 -10.89
N GLN A 151 6.08 -1.52 -10.56
CA GLN A 151 7.02 -0.88 -9.61
C GLN A 151 7.41 0.53 -10.06
N ARG A 152 7.88 0.68 -11.32
CA ARG A 152 8.28 1.97 -11.87
C ARG A 152 7.13 2.97 -11.91
N PHE A 153 5.93 2.49 -12.21
CA PHE A 153 4.71 3.30 -12.22
C PHE A 153 4.44 3.90 -10.83
N LEU A 154 4.49 3.08 -9.77
CA LEU A 154 4.32 3.59 -8.40
C LEU A 154 5.41 4.58 -7.99
N THR A 155 6.68 4.31 -8.31
CA THR A 155 7.77 5.24 -8.03
C THR A 155 7.57 6.58 -8.75
N ALA A 156 7.21 6.55 -10.04
CA ALA A 156 6.94 7.76 -10.81
C ALA A 156 5.73 8.54 -10.29
N MET A 157 4.69 7.85 -9.82
CA MET A 157 3.55 8.48 -9.16
C MET A 157 3.95 9.18 -7.86
N ALA A 158 4.74 8.53 -7.01
CA ALA A 158 5.22 9.12 -5.76
C ALA A 158 6.07 10.38 -6.03
N GLU A 159 6.97 10.32 -7.01
CA GLU A 159 7.78 11.47 -7.44
C GLU A 159 6.92 12.62 -7.99
N ALA A 160 5.90 12.30 -8.80
CA ALA A 160 4.96 13.30 -9.32
C ALA A 160 4.16 13.95 -8.19
N ALA A 161 3.62 13.16 -7.25
CA ALA A 161 2.85 13.65 -6.12
C ALA A 161 3.66 14.63 -5.24
N LEU A 162 4.91 14.27 -4.91
CA LEU A 162 5.82 15.14 -4.16
C LEU A 162 6.15 16.44 -4.93
N SER A 163 6.28 16.35 -6.25
CA SER A 163 6.53 17.53 -7.10
C SER A 163 5.33 18.48 -7.16
N PHE A 164 4.11 17.97 -7.03
CA PHE A 164 2.88 18.77 -7.01
C PHE A 164 2.65 19.43 -5.63
N THR A 165 2.87 18.71 -4.53
CA THR A 165 2.72 19.27 -3.18
C THR A 165 3.78 20.33 -2.87
N GLY A 166 4.99 20.20 -3.42
CA GLY A 166 6.04 21.22 -3.32
C GLY A 166 5.85 22.49 -4.17
N ARG A 167 4.81 22.55 -5.03
CA ARG A 167 4.54 23.70 -5.94
C ARG A 167 3.39 24.60 -5.49
N LEU A 168 2.68 24.28 -4.41
CA LEU A 168 1.67 25.17 -3.86
C LEU A 168 2.38 26.33 -3.13
N PRO A 169 2.15 27.60 -3.48
CA PRO A 169 2.61 28.70 -2.65
C PRO A 169 1.93 28.54 -1.28
N SER A 170 2.74 28.43 -0.24
CA SER A 170 2.27 28.49 1.14
C SER A 170 1.52 29.82 1.33
N SER A 171 0.20 29.77 1.30
CA SER A 171 -0.65 30.88 1.71
C SER A 171 -0.49 31.05 3.23
N GLN A 172 0.50 31.84 3.61
CA GLN A 172 0.50 32.56 4.89
C GLN A 172 -0.32 33.84 4.73
#